data_AF-A0A970WFH3-F1
#
_entry.id   AF-A0A970WFH3-F1
#
_cell.length_a   1.000
_cell.length_b   1.000
_cell.length_c   1.000
_cell.angle_alpha   90.00
_cell.angle_beta   90.00
_cell.angle_gamma   90.00
#
_symmetry.space_group_name_H-M   'P 1'
#
loop_
_entity.id
_entity.type
_entity.pdbx_description
1 polymer ?
#
loop_
_entity_poly.entity_id
_entity_poly.type
_entity_poly.pdbx_seq_one_letter_code
_entity_poly.pdbx_strand_id
1 'polypeptide(L)'
;MSGPTKRILVAFLALLLAPLAASHAQTRVGTHGRVGCLANPMTVNRLEITEPGVYENYCVDAQGKGGNIVKISANNVTLRNCEIRNATGNAVGVFGTKVVIENCRMHHLLAGTFKDQHDAHGVTGRWGDVIIRNCDIAYTSGDAIQFDPDRASQGTVMIEDCHLWTGPLPEASLGFAKGERPGENAVDTKTKPQGERCRLIIRTCYIHGWNQPAQITTMAALNLKENINAEITHCVFQDNEVGFRVRGPGKHGGAHVNITDCAIYDTQVGVRAEDKIEKLKISGLAFGKGVTERIKFVNGKATTGYENTGERESPSIESLLNTGFPAR
;
A
#
# COMPACT_ATOMS: atom_id res chain seq x y z
N MET A 1 -83.74 -26.39 2.19
CA MET A 1 -83.31 -25.24 1.36
C MET A 1 -81.84 -24.99 1.66
N SER A 2 -80.98 -25.45 0.75
CA SER A 2 -79.53 -25.49 0.87
C SER A 2 -78.90 -24.22 0.28
N GLY A 3 -78.23 -23.42 1.11
CA GLY A 3 -77.41 -22.28 0.66
C GLY A 3 -75.95 -22.69 0.46
N PRO A 4 -75.23 -22.12 -0.53
CA PRO A 4 -73.87 -22.56 -0.87
C PRO A 4 -72.81 -21.94 0.05
N THR A 5 -72.00 -22.80 0.67
CA THR A 5 -70.84 -22.42 1.49
C THR A 5 -69.66 -22.09 0.58
N LYS A 6 -69.25 -20.81 0.54
CA LYS A 6 -68.07 -20.34 -0.21
C LYS A 6 -66.79 -20.89 0.44
N ARG A 7 -66.06 -21.77 -0.26
CA ARG A 7 -64.70 -22.19 0.11
C ARG A 7 -63.70 -21.10 -0.32
N ILE A 8 -63.06 -20.47 0.65
CA ILE A 8 -61.95 -19.54 0.43
C ILE A 8 -60.68 -20.37 0.22
N LEU A 9 -60.13 -20.33 -0.99
CA LEU A 9 -58.86 -20.95 -1.34
C LEU A 9 -57.74 -19.98 -0.90
N VAL A 10 -57.06 -20.28 0.20
CA VAL A 10 -55.85 -19.54 0.63
C VAL A 10 -54.67 -20.08 -0.17
N ALA A 11 -54.29 -19.37 -1.22
CA ALA A 11 -53.08 -19.67 -1.98
C ALA A 11 -51.85 -19.25 -1.15
N PHE A 12 -51.14 -20.24 -0.60
CA PHE A 12 -49.81 -20.06 -0.04
C PHE A 12 -48.84 -19.74 -1.19
N LEU A 13 -48.57 -18.44 -1.38
CA LEU A 13 -47.51 -17.97 -2.27
C LEU A 13 -46.17 -18.22 -1.55
N ALA A 14 -45.58 -19.39 -1.81
CA ALA A 14 -44.21 -19.67 -1.42
C ALA A 14 -43.28 -18.73 -2.19
N LEU A 15 -42.91 -17.61 -1.57
CA LEU A 15 -41.84 -16.75 -2.05
C LEU A 15 -40.54 -17.57 -2.04
N LEU A 16 -40.16 -18.08 -3.20
CA LEU A 16 -38.84 -18.62 -3.47
C LEU A 16 -37.83 -17.49 -3.29
N LEU A 17 -37.31 -17.33 -2.08
CA LEU A 17 -36.08 -16.61 -1.79
C LEU A 17 -34.93 -17.39 -2.44
N ALA A 18 -34.76 -17.22 -3.75
CA ALA A 18 -33.54 -17.64 -4.42
C ALA A 18 -32.39 -16.88 -3.74
N PRO A 19 -31.40 -17.57 -3.16
CA PRO A 19 -30.20 -16.90 -2.67
C PRO A 19 -29.54 -16.29 -3.91
N LEU A 20 -29.65 -14.97 -4.03
CA LEU A 20 -28.77 -14.20 -4.89
C LEU A 20 -27.37 -14.47 -4.37
N ALA A 21 -26.70 -15.47 -4.96
CA ALA A 21 -25.27 -15.64 -4.82
C ALA A 21 -24.68 -14.34 -5.36
N ALA A 22 -24.38 -13.42 -4.44
CA ALA A 22 -23.60 -12.25 -4.74
C ALA A 22 -22.26 -12.78 -5.23
N SER A 23 -22.11 -12.86 -6.55
CA SER A 23 -20.83 -13.00 -7.20
C SER A 23 -20.02 -11.82 -6.71
N HIS A 24 -19.20 -12.06 -5.68
CA HIS A 24 -18.23 -11.10 -5.23
C HIS A 24 -17.26 -10.97 -6.39
N ALA A 25 -17.48 -9.94 -7.20
CA ALA A 25 -16.59 -9.63 -8.31
C ALA A 25 -15.18 -9.56 -7.73
N GLN A 26 -14.30 -10.44 -8.19
CA GLN A 26 -12.93 -10.48 -7.73
C GLN A 26 -12.30 -9.12 -8.03
N THR A 27 -11.80 -8.47 -6.98
CA THR A 27 -11.16 -7.17 -7.15
C THR A 27 -9.81 -7.38 -7.84
N ARG A 28 -9.59 -6.69 -8.96
CA ARG A 28 -8.30 -6.66 -9.66
C ARG A 28 -7.22 -6.11 -8.75
N VAL A 29 -6.02 -6.66 -8.85
CA VAL A 29 -4.86 -6.21 -8.05
C VAL A 29 -4.20 -4.98 -8.67
N GLY A 30 -3.90 -3.98 -7.86
CA GLY A 30 -3.30 -2.72 -8.27
C GLY A 30 -4.35 -1.69 -8.67
N THR A 31 -3.89 -0.67 -9.39
CA THR A 31 -4.76 0.41 -9.83
C THR A 31 -5.76 -0.05 -10.88
N HIS A 32 -6.93 0.56 -10.88
CA HIS A 32 -8.00 0.30 -11.83
C HIS A 32 -8.68 1.59 -12.28
N GLY A 33 -9.18 1.59 -13.50
CA GLY A 33 -9.79 2.79 -14.08
C GLY A 33 -8.76 3.90 -14.30
N ARG A 34 -9.15 5.14 -13.98
CA ARG A 34 -8.31 6.32 -14.22
C ARG A 34 -7.54 6.72 -12.96
N VAL A 35 -6.25 6.98 -13.14
CA VAL A 35 -5.35 7.49 -12.10
C VAL A 35 -4.67 8.77 -12.62
N GLY A 36 -4.48 9.74 -11.74
CA GLY A 36 -3.95 11.05 -12.07
C GLY A 36 -5.03 12.04 -12.52
N CYS A 37 -4.60 13.07 -13.24
CA CYS A 37 -5.46 14.18 -13.64
C CYS A 37 -6.63 13.74 -14.55
N LEU A 38 -7.76 14.43 -14.39
CA LEU A 38 -8.85 14.47 -15.37
C LEU A 38 -8.52 15.40 -16.55
N ALA A 39 -9.49 15.67 -17.42
CA ALA A 39 -9.32 16.70 -18.45
C ALA A 39 -9.23 18.09 -17.78
N ASN A 40 -8.43 18.98 -18.37
CA ASN A 40 -8.27 20.37 -17.94
C ASN A 40 -7.94 20.52 -16.44
N PRO A 41 -6.86 19.91 -15.94
CA PRO A 41 -6.50 20.02 -14.54
C PRO A 41 -6.14 21.45 -14.15
N MET A 42 -6.35 21.79 -12.87
CA MET A 42 -5.83 23.03 -12.30
C MET A 42 -4.33 22.85 -12.05
N THR A 43 -3.50 23.61 -12.75
CA THR A 43 -2.05 23.56 -12.58
C THR A 43 -1.59 24.52 -11.50
N VAL A 44 -0.87 23.99 -10.51
CA VAL A 44 -0.24 24.74 -9.43
C VAL A 44 1.13 24.15 -9.13
N ASN A 45 2.00 24.89 -8.44
CA ASN A 45 3.33 24.35 -8.08
C ASN A 45 3.37 23.79 -6.64
N ARG A 46 2.32 24.06 -5.86
CA ARG A 46 2.14 23.63 -4.47
C ARG A 46 0.66 23.79 -4.11
N LEU A 47 0.16 22.92 -3.24
CA LEU A 47 -1.20 22.99 -2.72
C LEU A 47 -1.18 22.89 -1.18
N GLU A 48 -1.74 23.89 -0.49
CA GLU A 48 -1.91 23.85 0.96
C GLU A 48 -3.41 23.74 1.28
N ILE A 49 -3.77 22.67 1.98
CA ILE A 49 -5.16 22.33 2.32
C ILE A 49 -5.34 22.55 3.82
N THR A 50 -5.92 23.69 4.17
CA THR A 50 -6.18 24.12 5.55
C THR A 50 -7.64 24.05 5.95
N GLU A 51 -8.54 23.80 5.00
CA GLU A 51 -9.98 23.63 5.24
C GLU A 51 -10.46 22.23 4.83
N PRO A 52 -11.53 21.70 5.45
CA PRO A 52 -12.17 20.46 5.01
C PRO A 52 -12.72 20.56 3.58
N GLY A 53 -12.83 19.43 2.89
CA GLY A 53 -13.49 19.40 1.57
C GLY A 53 -12.86 18.43 0.58
N VAL A 54 -13.33 18.52 -0.67
CA VAL A 54 -12.82 17.76 -1.80
C VAL A 54 -11.93 18.67 -2.65
N TYR A 55 -10.69 18.24 -2.85
CA TYR A 55 -9.68 18.89 -3.67
C TYR A 55 -9.37 17.96 -4.82
N GLU A 56 -9.81 18.30 -6.03
CA GLU A 56 -9.77 17.38 -7.15
C GLU A 56 -9.19 17.98 -8.42
N ASN A 57 -8.60 17.11 -9.25
CA ASN A 57 -8.12 17.45 -10.58
C ASN A 57 -7.00 18.50 -10.61
N TYR A 58 -6.05 18.40 -9.67
CA TYR A 58 -4.85 19.24 -9.65
C TYR A 58 -3.67 18.56 -10.33
N CYS A 59 -2.98 19.30 -11.20
CA CYS A 59 -1.63 18.97 -11.66
C CYS A 59 -0.64 19.81 -10.85
N VAL A 60 -0.02 19.19 -9.85
CA VAL A 60 0.93 19.84 -8.94
C VAL A 60 2.35 19.54 -9.39
N ASP A 61 2.94 20.43 -10.20
CA ASP A 61 4.31 20.30 -10.69
C ASP A 61 5.26 21.14 -9.82
N ALA A 62 6.02 20.48 -8.96
CA ALA A 62 6.87 21.15 -7.99
C ALA A 62 8.09 21.84 -8.59
N GLN A 63 8.47 21.53 -9.85
CA GLN A 63 9.61 22.13 -10.54
C GLN A 63 10.91 22.07 -9.73
N GLY A 64 11.17 20.93 -9.08
CA GLY A 64 12.34 20.68 -8.24
C GLY A 64 12.28 21.29 -6.85
N LYS A 65 11.14 21.88 -6.44
CA LYS A 65 10.97 22.39 -5.07
C LYS A 65 10.85 21.26 -4.05
N GLY A 66 11.33 21.52 -2.83
CA GLY A 66 11.28 20.58 -1.72
C GLY A 66 10.11 20.81 -0.75
N GLY A 67 10.11 20.06 0.35
CA GLY A 67 9.04 20.06 1.36
C GLY A 67 7.83 19.23 0.95
N ASN A 68 6.69 19.40 1.63
CA ASN A 68 5.44 18.74 1.26
C ASN A 68 4.76 19.55 0.15
N ILE A 69 4.65 18.96 -1.04
CA ILE A 69 4.12 19.63 -2.24
C ILE A 69 2.61 19.81 -2.15
N VAL A 70 1.91 18.81 -1.64
CA VAL A 70 0.56 18.92 -1.12
C VAL A 70 0.62 18.77 0.40
N LYS A 71 0.26 19.82 1.14
CA LYS A 71 0.23 19.78 2.61
C LYS A 71 -1.21 19.79 3.09
N ILE A 72 -1.67 18.68 3.67
CA ILE A 72 -3.02 18.54 4.22
C ILE A 72 -2.97 18.73 5.73
N SER A 73 -3.40 19.89 6.21
CA SER A 73 -3.47 20.19 7.66
C SER A 73 -4.89 20.15 8.20
N ALA A 74 -5.90 20.20 7.33
CA ALA A 74 -7.31 20.09 7.71
C ALA A 74 -7.75 18.63 7.92
N ASN A 75 -8.80 18.46 8.71
CA ASN A 75 -9.51 17.18 8.84
C ASN A 75 -10.59 17.05 7.76
N ASN A 76 -11.07 15.83 7.50
CA ASN A 76 -12.16 15.55 6.55
C ASN A 76 -11.84 16.07 5.13
N VAL A 77 -10.70 15.64 4.61
CA VAL A 77 -10.20 16.04 3.29
C VAL A 77 -10.23 14.85 2.34
N THR A 78 -10.66 15.08 1.11
CA THR A 78 -10.45 14.16 0.00
C THR A 78 -9.58 14.83 -1.04
N LEU A 79 -8.41 14.25 -1.34
CA LEU A 79 -7.57 14.62 -2.48
C LEU A 79 -7.78 13.59 -3.59
N ARG A 80 -8.31 14.00 -4.74
CA ARG A 80 -8.81 13.07 -5.78
C ARG A 80 -8.35 13.41 -7.19
N ASN A 81 -7.98 12.39 -7.98
CA ASN A 81 -7.66 12.54 -9.41
C ASN A 81 -6.57 13.60 -9.65
N CYS A 82 -5.52 13.62 -8.83
CA CYS A 82 -4.43 14.59 -8.92
C CYS A 82 -3.14 13.93 -9.42
N GLU A 83 -2.28 14.70 -10.11
CA GLU A 83 -0.90 14.32 -10.42
C GLU A 83 0.03 15.23 -9.62
N ILE A 84 0.96 14.64 -8.86
CA ILE A 84 1.95 15.38 -8.05
C ILE A 84 3.34 14.89 -8.47
N ARG A 85 4.21 15.81 -8.92
CA ARG A 85 5.46 15.39 -9.55
C ARG A 85 6.60 16.38 -9.46
N ASN A 86 7.77 15.91 -9.87
CA ASN A 86 8.99 16.68 -10.07
C ASN A 86 9.39 17.46 -8.81
N ALA A 87 9.47 16.78 -7.67
CA ALA A 87 9.76 17.41 -6.38
C ALA A 87 11.06 16.88 -5.77
N THR A 88 11.75 17.73 -5.01
CA THR A 88 12.88 17.33 -4.14
C THR A 88 12.42 17.11 -2.70
N GLY A 89 11.13 16.83 -2.51
CA GLY A 89 10.48 16.58 -1.23
C GLY A 89 9.27 15.67 -1.40
N ASN A 90 8.41 15.61 -0.38
CA ASN A 90 7.30 14.66 -0.36
C ASN A 90 6.14 15.11 -1.26
N ALA A 91 5.50 14.18 -1.96
CA ALA A 91 4.33 14.51 -2.78
C ALA A 91 3.17 15.00 -1.89
N VAL A 92 2.79 14.21 -0.87
CA VAL A 92 1.72 14.56 0.07
C VAL A 92 2.18 14.40 1.52
N GLY A 93 2.00 15.44 2.32
CA GLY A 93 2.16 15.40 3.78
C GLY A 93 0.82 15.54 4.49
N VAL A 94 0.39 14.51 5.22
CA VAL A 94 -0.89 14.43 5.94
C VAL A 94 -0.72 14.74 7.43
N PHE A 95 -1.28 15.85 7.89
CA PHE A 95 -1.20 16.30 9.28
C PHE A 95 -2.57 16.39 9.97
N GLY A 96 -3.65 16.37 9.18
CA GLY A 96 -5.02 16.20 9.66
C GLY A 96 -5.43 14.73 9.80
N THR A 97 -6.71 14.51 10.09
CA THR A 97 -7.36 13.20 10.27
C THR A 97 -8.58 13.06 9.37
N LYS A 98 -9.02 11.83 9.08
CA LYS A 98 -10.10 11.54 8.12
C LYS A 98 -9.75 12.06 6.74
N VAL A 99 -8.62 11.58 6.22
CA VAL A 99 -8.07 12.01 4.93
C VAL A 99 -8.15 10.85 3.95
N VAL A 100 -8.75 11.12 2.79
CA VAL A 100 -8.79 10.19 1.67
C VAL A 100 -7.92 10.76 0.55
N ILE A 101 -6.97 9.96 0.07
CA ILE A 101 -6.18 10.25 -1.13
C ILE A 101 -6.53 9.17 -2.14
N GLU A 102 -7.18 9.54 -3.24
CA GLU A 102 -7.65 8.54 -4.19
C GLU A 102 -7.47 8.90 -5.66
N ASN A 103 -7.23 7.89 -6.49
CA ASN A 103 -7.01 8.03 -7.93
C ASN A 103 -5.86 9.01 -8.27
N CYS A 104 -4.87 9.14 -7.39
CA CYS A 104 -3.78 10.10 -7.57
C CYS A 104 -2.54 9.42 -8.17
N ARG A 105 -1.80 10.17 -8.99
CA ARG A 105 -0.48 9.77 -9.49
C ARG A 105 0.60 10.60 -8.81
N MET A 106 1.63 9.96 -8.28
CA MET A 106 2.74 10.63 -7.61
C MET A 106 4.04 10.09 -8.18
N HIS A 107 4.86 10.94 -8.81
CA HIS A 107 6.10 10.44 -9.42
C HIS A 107 7.23 11.45 -9.55
N HIS A 108 8.47 10.93 -9.56
CA HIS A 108 9.69 11.73 -9.60
C HIS A 108 9.78 12.66 -8.38
N LEU A 109 9.70 12.05 -7.20
CA LEU A 109 9.93 12.68 -5.90
C LEU A 109 11.38 12.31 -5.52
N LEU A 110 12.33 13.10 -6.00
CA LEU A 110 13.74 12.74 -6.00
C LEU A 110 14.55 13.84 -5.31
N ALA A 111 15.20 13.51 -4.20
CA ALA A 111 16.08 14.40 -3.47
C ALA A 111 17.50 13.83 -3.41
N GLY A 112 18.50 14.70 -3.63
CA GLY A 112 19.91 14.32 -3.67
C GLY A 112 20.32 13.71 -5.01
N THR A 113 21.08 12.63 -4.96
CA THR A 113 21.55 11.84 -6.11
C THR A 113 21.47 10.35 -5.77
N PHE A 114 21.70 9.45 -6.73
CA PHE A 114 21.74 8.02 -6.43
C PHE A 114 22.86 7.65 -5.43
N LYS A 115 24.02 8.32 -5.49
CA LYS A 115 25.14 8.08 -4.58
C LYS A 115 24.96 8.73 -3.21
N ASP A 116 24.34 9.90 -3.17
CA ASP A 116 24.10 10.69 -1.96
C ASP A 116 22.61 11.00 -1.86
N GLN A 117 21.88 10.00 -1.38
CA GLN A 117 20.43 9.97 -1.35
C GLN A 117 19.87 10.83 -0.22
N HIS A 118 18.79 11.54 -0.50
CA HIS A 118 17.96 12.18 0.50
C HIS A 118 16.51 11.72 0.33
N ASP A 119 15.78 11.64 1.43
CA ASP A 119 14.40 11.16 1.42
C ASP A 119 13.44 12.16 0.77
N ALA A 120 12.71 11.68 -0.23
CA ALA A 120 11.51 12.30 -0.77
C ALA A 120 10.46 11.20 -0.97
N HIS A 121 9.34 11.32 -0.25
CA HIS A 121 8.32 10.28 -0.18
C HIS A 121 7.12 10.55 -1.09
N GLY A 122 6.35 9.52 -1.45
CA GLY A 122 5.05 9.70 -2.10
C GLY A 122 4.05 10.28 -1.11
N VAL A 123 3.68 9.50 -0.09
CA VAL A 123 2.81 9.95 1.00
C VAL A 123 3.54 9.83 2.33
N THR A 124 3.51 10.90 3.13
CA THR A 124 4.00 10.92 4.50
C THR A 124 3.06 11.71 5.41
N GLY A 125 3.39 11.82 6.70
CA GLY A 125 2.62 12.59 7.67
C GLY A 125 2.42 11.85 8.98
N ARG A 126 1.27 12.03 9.61
CA ARG A 126 0.89 11.38 10.88
C ARG A 126 -0.02 10.18 10.63
N TRP A 127 0.10 9.16 11.48
CA TRP A 127 -0.98 8.18 11.63
C TRP A 127 -2.27 8.91 12.03
N GLY A 128 -3.40 8.45 11.49
CA GLY A 128 -4.71 9.05 11.69
C GLY A 128 -5.80 8.14 11.17
N ASP A 129 -6.93 8.65 10.73
CA ASP A 129 -7.88 7.90 9.89
C ASP A 129 -7.56 8.27 8.43
N VAL A 130 -6.67 7.51 7.79
CA VAL A 130 -6.14 7.82 6.45
C VAL A 130 -6.37 6.67 5.49
N ILE A 131 -6.94 6.98 4.33
CA ILE A 131 -7.17 6.05 3.23
C ILE A 131 -6.36 6.53 2.02
N ILE A 132 -5.54 5.63 1.47
CA ILE A 132 -4.82 5.82 0.22
C ILE A 132 -5.34 4.75 -0.73
N ARG A 133 -6.14 5.14 -1.73
CA ARG A 133 -6.87 4.21 -2.60
C ARG A 133 -6.59 4.45 -4.06
N ASN A 134 -6.36 3.40 -4.84
CA ASN A 134 -6.24 3.49 -6.30
C ASN A 134 -5.21 4.52 -6.76
N CYS A 135 -4.09 4.60 -6.04
CA CYS A 135 -2.98 5.52 -6.35
C CYS A 135 -1.83 4.79 -7.07
N ASP A 136 -1.20 5.48 -8.01
CA ASP A 136 0.05 5.08 -8.65
C ASP A 136 1.17 5.95 -8.06
N ILE A 137 2.08 5.34 -7.31
CA ILE A 137 3.20 6.02 -6.64
C ILE A 137 4.50 5.41 -7.14
N ALA A 138 5.30 6.22 -7.82
CA ALA A 138 6.50 5.78 -8.52
C ALA A 138 7.71 6.69 -8.28
N TYR A 139 8.92 6.15 -8.46
CA TYR A 139 10.15 6.94 -8.52
C TYR A 139 10.31 7.94 -7.36
N THR A 140 10.21 7.44 -6.14
CA THR A 140 10.54 8.17 -4.91
C THR A 140 11.98 7.89 -4.54
N SER A 141 12.77 8.88 -4.09
CA SER A 141 14.12 8.62 -3.57
C SER A 141 14.08 8.06 -2.15
N GLY A 142 13.03 8.35 -1.37
CA GLY A 142 12.72 7.68 -0.11
C GLY A 142 11.70 6.55 -0.30
N ASP A 143 10.87 6.30 0.70
CA ASP A 143 9.75 5.35 0.58
C ASP A 143 8.56 5.88 -0.24
N ALA A 144 7.83 5.00 -0.91
CA ALA A 144 6.57 5.39 -1.55
C ALA A 144 5.55 5.88 -0.51
N ILE A 145 5.46 5.21 0.65
CA ILE A 145 4.62 5.60 1.78
C ILE A 145 5.39 5.42 3.10
N GLN A 146 5.50 6.48 3.90
CA GLN A 146 6.07 6.42 5.25
C GLN A 146 5.32 7.35 6.20
N PHE A 147 4.75 6.82 7.28
CA PHE A 147 4.06 7.63 8.30
C PHE A 147 4.88 7.77 9.58
N ASP A 148 4.74 8.96 10.17
CA ASP A 148 5.15 9.38 11.51
C ASP A 148 6.67 9.33 11.75
N PRO A 149 7.48 10.03 10.92
CA PRO A 149 8.93 10.07 11.11
C PRO A 149 9.35 10.60 12.48
N ASP A 150 8.53 11.47 13.09
CA ASP A 150 8.67 12.03 14.43
C ASP A 150 8.17 11.09 15.54
N ARG A 151 7.49 9.99 15.19
CA ARG A 151 6.96 8.98 16.13
C ARG A 151 6.01 9.60 17.17
N ALA A 152 5.16 10.53 16.75
CA ALA A 152 4.31 11.32 17.64
C ALA A 152 2.81 10.99 17.53
N SER A 153 2.40 10.15 16.58
CA SER A 153 0.99 9.92 16.27
C SER A 153 0.56 8.45 16.36
N GLN A 154 -0.75 8.24 16.35
CA GLN A 154 -1.41 6.94 16.37
C GLN A 154 -2.64 6.96 15.46
N GLY A 155 -3.02 5.80 14.94
CA GLY A 155 -4.23 5.67 14.14
C GLY A 155 -4.19 4.47 13.21
N THR A 156 -5.03 4.53 12.18
CA THR A 156 -5.19 3.54 11.11
C THR A 156 -4.85 4.14 9.75
N VAL A 157 -3.91 3.52 9.04
CA VAL A 157 -3.68 3.80 7.62
C VAL A 157 -4.17 2.60 6.82
N MET A 158 -5.03 2.86 5.84
CA MET A 158 -5.45 1.88 4.84
C MET A 158 -4.86 2.23 3.48
N ILE A 159 -4.22 1.27 2.84
CA ILE A 159 -3.64 1.36 1.50
C ILE A 159 -4.33 0.30 0.66
N GLU A 160 -5.07 0.68 -0.38
CA GLU A 160 -5.82 -0.29 -1.17
C GLU A 160 -5.85 0.02 -2.66
N ASP A 161 -5.89 -1.03 -3.47
CA ASP A 161 -5.95 -0.94 -4.94
C ASP A 161 -4.81 -0.08 -5.52
N CYS A 162 -3.67 0.02 -4.82
CA CYS A 162 -2.57 0.89 -5.23
C CYS A 162 -1.52 0.14 -6.06
N HIS A 163 -0.83 0.88 -6.90
CA HIS A 163 0.37 0.45 -7.60
C HIS A 163 1.56 1.22 -7.04
N LEU A 164 2.41 0.53 -6.26
CA LEU A 164 3.55 1.12 -5.58
C LEU A 164 4.83 0.54 -6.17
N TRP A 165 5.58 1.34 -6.92
CA TRP A 165 6.68 0.78 -7.69
C TRP A 165 7.88 1.70 -7.84
N THR A 166 9.02 1.10 -8.17
CA THR A 166 10.17 1.81 -8.70
C THR A 166 10.85 0.96 -9.76
N GLY A 167 11.87 1.52 -10.41
CA GLY A 167 12.63 0.86 -11.44
C GLY A 167 13.71 1.80 -11.99
N PRO A 168 14.51 1.34 -12.96
CA PRO A 168 15.43 2.21 -13.68
C PRO A 168 14.68 3.42 -14.25
N LEU A 169 15.18 4.62 -13.97
CA LEU A 169 14.62 5.85 -14.52
C LEU A 169 14.73 5.84 -16.05
N PRO A 170 13.65 6.13 -16.79
CA PRO A 170 13.68 6.16 -18.24
C PRO A 170 14.55 7.30 -18.79
N GLU A 171 14.70 8.36 -18.00
CA GLU A 171 15.44 9.59 -18.28
C GLU A 171 16.03 10.18 -17.00
N ALA A 172 17.08 10.99 -17.13
CA ALA A 172 17.66 11.66 -15.97
C ALA A 172 16.66 12.68 -15.39
N SER A 173 16.55 12.76 -14.07
CA SER A 173 15.64 13.67 -13.39
C SER A 173 16.16 14.05 -12.01
N LEU A 174 16.09 15.34 -11.66
CA LEU A 174 16.33 15.87 -10.32
C LEU A 174 17.60 15.32 -9.61
N GLY A 175 18.71 15.26 -10.34
CA GLY A 175 20.00 14.79 -9.80
C GLY A 175 20.26 13.30 -9.96
N PHE A 176 19.27 12.52 -10.41
CA PHE A 176 19.41 11.12 -10.75
C PHE A 176 19.63 10.94 -12.25
N ALA A 177 20.51 10.03 -12.62
CA ALA A 177 20.77 9.66 -14.00
C ALA A 177 19.75 8.65 -14.53
N LYS A 178 19.62 8.62 -15.86
CA LYS A 178 18.88 7.56 -16.55
C LYS A 178 19.44 6.18 -16.16
N GLY A 179 18.55 5.24 -15.90
CA GLY A 179 18.88 3.86 -15.54
C GLY A 179 19.10 3.63 -14.04
N GLU A 180 19.25 4.69 -13.24
CA GLU A 180 19.30 4.57 -11.78
C GLU A 180 17.91 4.23 -11.22
N ARG A 181 17.88 3.44 -10.14
CA ARG A 181 16.66 2.96 -9.51
C ARG A 181 16.46 3.69 -8.16
N PRO A 182 15.75 4.81 -8.11
CA PRO A 182 15.57 5.55 -6.87
C PRO A 182 14.70 4.76 -5.88
N GLY A 183 14.92 5.00 -4.58
CA GLY A 183 14.02 4.58 -3.52
C GLY A 183 14.64 3.66 -2.48
N GLU A 184 13.89 3.48 -1.40
CA GLU A 184 14.24 2.60 -0.28
C GLU A 184 13.27 1.42 -0.18
N ASN A 185 12.00 1.70 0.17
CA ASN A 185 10.95 0.70 0.31
C ASN A 185 9.62 1.21 -0.29
N ALA A 186 8.68 0.31 -0.57
CA ALA A 186 7.33 0.78 -0.91
C ALA A 186 6.63 1.35 0.33
N VAL A 187 6.66 0.61 1.44
CA VAL A 187 6.05 1.04 2.70
C VAL A 187 7.04 0.86 3.84
N ASP A 188 7.29 1.94 4.59
CA ASP A 188 8.05 1.92 5.84
C ASP A 188 7.18 2.40 7.00
N THR A 189 7.22 1.70 8.12
CA THR A 189 6.44 2.07 9.30
C THR A 189 7.31 2.67 10.40
N LYS A 190 6.94 3.84 10.89
CA LYS A 190 7.54 4.46 12.08
C LYS A 190 6.41 4.78 13.07
N THR A 191 6.62 4.48 14.35
CA THR A 191 5.61 4.66 15.41
C THR A 191 6.30 4.89 16.76
N LYS A 192 5.56 5.42 17.74
CA LYS A 192 6.04 5.45 19.12
C LYS A 192 6.21 4.04 19.72
N PRO A 193 7.18 3.84 20.63
CA PRO A 193 7.45 2.50 21.17
C PRO A 193 6.37 1.92 22.07
N GLN A 194 5.57 2.77 22.74
CA GLN A 194 4.59 2.36 23.74
C GLN A 194 3.18 2.87 23.44
N GLY A 195 2.19 2.22 24.04
CA GLY A 195 0.77 2.50 23.88
C GLY A 195 0.12 1.60 22.85
N GLU A 196 -1.09 1.98 22.44
CA GLU A 196 -1.82 1.27 21.40
C GLU A 196 -1.02 1.21 20.10
N ARG A 197 -1.06 0.05 19.44
CA ARG A 197 -0.38 -0.17 18.17
C ARG A 197 -1.10 0.57 17.05
N CYS A 198 -0.37 1.24 16.18
CA CYS A 198 -0.97 1.76 14.95
C CYS A 198 -1.47 0.59 14.09
N ARG A 199 -2.58 0.78 13.38
CA ARG A 199 -3.15 -0.23 12.50
C ARG A 199 -2.81 0.08 11.05
N LEU A 200 -2.21 -0.88 10.36
CA LEU A 200 -1.92 -0.77 8.93
C LEU A 200 -2.73 -1.84 8.19
N ILE A 201 -3.50 -1.43 7.20
CA ILE A 201 -4.26 -2.34 6.34
C ILE A 201 -3.74 -2.13 4.92
N ILE A 202 -3.25 -3.19 4.28
CA ILE A 202 -2.84 -3.16 2.88
C ILE A 202 -3.64 -4.22 2.13
N ARG A 203 -4.38 -3.83 1.09
CA ARG A 203 -5.12 -4.81 0.31
C ARG A 203 -5.15 -4.55 -1.17
N THR A 204 -5.13 -5.63 -1.95
CA THR A 204 -5.34 -5.52 -3.39
C THR A 204 -4.28 -4.64 -4.09
N CYS A 205 -3.09 -4.52 -3.53
CA CYS A 205 -2.02 -3.68 -4.09
C CYS A 205 -1.07 -4.48 -4.97
N TYR A 206 -0.52 -3.83 -6.00
CA TYR A 206 0.61 -4.32 -6.78
C TYR A 206 1.88 -3.57 -6.38
N ILE A 207 2.88 -4.28 -5.85
CA ILE A 207 4.07 -3.68 -5.25
C ILE A 207 5.34 -4.29 -5.85
N HIS A 208 6.13 -3.50 -6.59
CA HIS A 208 7.27 -4.06 -7.31
C HIS A 208 8.46 -3.14 -7.52
N GLY A 209 9.60 -3.75 -7.86
CA GLY A 209 10.80 -3.04 -8.29
C GLY A 209 11.71 -2.57 -7.15
N TRP A 210 11.47 -2.97 -5.90
CA TRP A 210 12.32 -2.60 -4.76
C TRP A 210 13.51 -3.57 -4.66
N ASN A 211 14.48 -3.47 -5.58
CA ASN A 211 15.57 -4.43 -5.79
C ASN A 211 16.93 -3.75 -6.04
N GLN A 212 18.03 -4.48 -5.85
CA GLN A 212 19.40 -4.00 -6.05
C GLN A 212 19.77 -3.87 -7.56
N PRO A 213 20.73 -3.01 -7.92
CA PRO A 213 21.46 -2.05 -7.07
C PRO A 213 20.57 -0.89 -6.63
N ALA A 214 20.78 -0.43 -5.39
CA ALA A 214 19.97 0.60 -4.75
C ALA A 214 20.76 1.51 -3.81
N GLN A 215 20.06 2.49 -3.23
CA GLN A 215 20.62 3.50 -2.34
C GLN A 215 20.80 2.99 -0.89
N ILE A 216 20.14 1.88 -0.56
CA ILE A 216 20.26 1.20 0.75
C ILE A 216 20.67 -0.25 0.58
N THR A 217 21.23 -0.83 1.65
CA THR A 217 21.78 -2.20 1.66
C THR A 217 20.73 -3.29 1.59
N THR A 218 19.47 -3.00 1.93
CA THR A 218 18.37 -3.96 1.86
C THR A 218 17.08 -3.23 1.56
N MET A 219 16.61 -3.36 0.33
CA MET A 219 15.31 -2.86 -0.08
C MET A 219 14.22 -3.86 0.27
N ALA A 220 13.02 -3.36 0.55
CA ALA A 220 11.85 -4.20 0.70
C ALA A 220 10.63 -3.54 0.04
N ALA A 221 9.72 -4.35 -0.50
CA ALA A 221 8.40 -3.85 -0.79
C ALA A 221 7.72 -3.36 0.50
N LEU A 222 7.70 -4.19 1.55
CA LEU A 222 7.19 -3.78 2.87
C LEU A 222 8.26 -3.93 3.95
N ASN A 223 8.67 -2.82 4.55
CA ASN A 223 9.53 -2.78 5.73
C ASN A 223 8.70 -2.51 6.99
N LEU A 224 8.14 -3.59 7.54
CA LEU A 224 7.20 -3.57 8.66
C LEU A 224 7.95 -3.72 9.98
N LYS A 225 7.98 -2.64 10.75
CA LYS A 225 8.73 -2.52 12.01
C LYS A 225 7.97 -1.68 13.03
N GLU A 226 8.51 -1.63 14.24
CA GLU A 226 7.99 -0.79 15.33
C GLU A 226 6.57 -1.20 15.78
N ASN A 227 5.90 -0.42 16.62
CA ASN A 227 4.67 -0.77 17.34
C ASN A 227 3.40 -0.73 16.46
N ILE A 228 3.28 -1.64 15.49
CA ILE A 228 2.12 -1.76 14.58
C ILE A 228 1.38 -3.10 14.71
N ASN A 229 0.11 -3.11 14.28
CA ASN A 229 -0.64 -4.29 13.83
C ASN A 229 -0.92 -4.14 12.33
N ALA A 230 -0.39 -5.04 11.51
CA ALA A 230 -0.52 -4.99 10.06
C ALA A 230 -1.34 -6.17 9.51
N GLU A 231 -2.29 -5.87 8.63
CA GLU A 231 -3.10 -6.82 7.87
C GLU A 231 -2.83 -6.62 6.38
N ILE A 232 -2.26 -7.62 5.71
CA ILE A 232 -1.92 -7.57 4.29
C ILE A 232 -2.70 -8.67 3.57
N THR A 233 -3.56 -8.28 2.62
CA THR A 233 -4.48 -9.21 1.93
C THR A 233 -4.46 -9.03 0.41
N HIS A 234 -4.51 -10.10 -0.36
CA HIS A 234 -4.71 -10.03 -1.83
C HIS A 234 -3.72 -9.12 -2.56
N CYS A 235 -2.47 -9.03 -2.11
CA CYS A 235 -1.44 -8.21 -2.76
C CYS A 235 -0.51 -9.06 -3.63
N VAL A 236 0.00 -8.46 -4.71
CA VAL A 236 1.00 -9.06 -5.59
C VAL A 236 2.33 -8.33 -5.44
N PHE A 237 3.41 -9.09 -5.28
CA PHE A 237 4.77 -8.61 -5.13
C PHE A 237 5.64 -9.15 -6.27
N GLN A 238 6.40 -8.29 -6.94
CA GLN A 238 7.32 -8.70 -8.03
C GLN A 238 8.63 -7.92 -8.01
N ASP A 239 9.73 -8.51 -8.51
CA ASP A 239 11.03 -7.82 -8.70
C ASP A 239 11.46 -7.05 -7.45
N ASN A 240 11.47 -7.73 -6.31
CA ASN A 240 11.93 -7.15 -5.06
C ASN A 240 13.17 -7.88 -4.55
N GLU A 241 14.04 -7.19 -3.83
CA GLU A 241 15.04 -7.85 -3.01
C GLU A 241 14.32 -8.61 -1.88
N VAL A 242 13.44 -7.93 -1.15
CA VAL A 242 12.59 -8.53 -0.13
C VAL A 242 11.12 -8.18 -0.36
N GLY A 243 10.23 -9.17 -0.38
CA GLY A 243 8.78 -8.92 -0.42
C GLY A 243 8.27 -8.35 0.90
N PHE A 244 8.40 -9.13 1.97
CA PHE A 244 7.99 -8.76 3.33
C PHE A 244 9.19 -8.76 4.26
N ARG A 245 9.71 -7.60 4.65
CA ARG A 245 10.67 -7.48 5.74
C ARG A 245 9.91 -7.16 7.02
N VAL A 246 9.79 -8.14 7.91
CA VAL A 246 9.01 -8.04 9.15
C VAL A 246 9.94 -8.12 10.35
N ARG A 247 9.87 -7.15 11.26
CA ARG A 247 10.85 -7.00 12.33
C ARG A 247 10.22 -7.11 13.70
N GLY A 248 10.81 -7.97 14.54
CA GLY A 248 10.44 -8.12 15.93
C GLY A 248 10.82 -6.93 16.82
N PRO A 249 10.69 -7.08 18.15
CA PRO A 249 10.87 -5.99 19.09
C PRO A 249 12.26 -5.38 19.06
N GLY A 250 12.29 -4.04 19.02
CA GLY A 250 13.46 -3.22 19.30
C GLY A 250 13.10 -2.05 20.22
N LYS A 251 13.94 -1.00 20.22
CA LYS A 251 13.73 0.22 21.03
C LYS A 251 12.41 0.97 20.73
N HIS A 252 11.79 0.69 19.59
CA HIS A 252 10.55 1.31 19.12
C HIS A 252 9.37 0.32 19.06
N GLY A 253 9.43 -0.78 19.81
CA GLY A 253 8.48 -1.89 19.69
C GLY A 253 8.83 -2.79 18.51
N GLY A 254 7.90 -3.64 18.09
CA GLY A 254 8.08 -4.59 16.98
C GLY A 254 6.75 -4.93 16.32
N ALA A 255 6.75 -5.34 15.06
CA ALA A 255 5.52 -5.48 14.29
C ALA A 255 4.73 -6.74 14.69
N HIS A 256 3.40 -6.67 14.57
CA HIS A 256 2.54 -7.84 14.48
C HIS A 256 1.95 -7.90 13.08
N VAL A 257 2.11 -9.00 12.37
CA VAL A 257 1.79 -9.06 10.92
C VAL A 257 0.94 -10.28 10.60
N ASN A 258 -0.17 -10.04 9.90
CA ASN A 258 -1.00 -11.06 9.26
C ASN A 258 -0.91 -10.89 7.74
N ILE A 259 -0.48 -11.94 7.03
CA ILE A 259 -0.39 -12.00 5.57
C ILE A 259 -1.39 -13.05 5.08
N THR A 260 -2.34 -12.66 4.23
CA THR A 260 -3.40 -13.55 3.76
C THR A 260 -3.58 -13.44 2.25
N ASP A 261 -3.53 -14.58 1.54
CA ASP A 261 -3.76 -14.64 0.09
C ASP A 261 -2.95 -13.62 -0.71
N CYS A 262 -1.65 -13.54 -0.47
CA CYS A 262 -0.75 -12.74 -1.31
C CYS A 262 0.03 -13.63 -2.28
N ALA A 263 0.65 -13.02 -3.29
CA ALA A 263 1.48 -13.72 -4.26
C ALA A 263 2.82 -13.00 -4.46
N ILE A 264 3.91 -13.76 -4.56
CA ILE A 264 5.27 -13.22 -4.73
C ILE A 264 5.93 -13.84 -5.97
N TYR A 265 6.54 -13.01 -6.80
CA TYR A 265 7.26 -13.38 -8.03
C TYR A 265 8.63 -12.70 -8.08
N ASP A 266 9.59 -13.31 -8.78
CA ASP A 266 10.88 -12.69 -9.13
C ASP A 266 11.53 -11.92 -7.97
N THR A 267 11.46 -12.47 -6.76
CA THR A 267 11.84 -11.79 -5.52
C THR A 267 12.90 -12.61 -4.80
N GLN A 268 13.99 -11.98 -4.36
CA GLN A 268 15.09 -12.75 -3.76
C GLN A 268 14.65 -13.42 -2.45
N VAL A 269 14.02 -12.67 -1.55
CA VAL A 269 13.46 -13.20 -0.30
C VAL A 269 11.99 -12.84 -0.19
N GLY A 270 11.11 -13.85 -0.19
CA GLY A 270 9.66 -13.63 -0.06
C GLY A 270 9.31 -12.98 1.27
N VAL A 271 9.61 -13.65 2.38
CA VAL A 271 9.42 -13.14 3.75
C VAL A 271 10.73 -13.19 4.52
N ARG A 272 11.24 -12.03 4.92
CA ARG A 272 12.40 -11.88 5.79
C ARG A 272 11.96 -11.49 7.19
N ALA A 273 11.96 -12.45 8.10
CA ALA A 273 11.60 -12.30 9.50
C ALA A 273 12.85 -11.99 10.35
N GLU A 274 12.93 -10.78 10.91
CA GLU A 274 14.08 -10.32 11.69
C GLU A 274 13.75 -10.20 13.18
N ASP A 275 14.79 -10.14 14.01
CA ASP A 275 14.76 -9.63 15.38
C ASP A 275 13.74 -10.34 16.29
N LYS A 276 13.58 -11.67 16.11
CA LYS A 276 12.65 -12.52 16.87
C LYS A 276 11.19 -12.04 16.80
N ILE A 277 10.69 -11.76 15.59
CA ILE A 277 9.29 -11.39 15.34
C ILE A 277 8.31 -12.19 16.22
N GLU A 278 7.54 -11.47 17.03
CA GLU A 278 6.70 -12.08 18.07
C GLU A 278 5.40 -12.65 17.50
N LYS A 279 4.81 -11.98 16.50
CA LYS A 279 3.55 -12.39 15.88
C LYS A 279 3.62 -12.22 14.37
N LEU A 280 3.74 -13.34 13.66
CA LEU A 280 3.73 -13.41 12.20
C LEU A 280 2.82 -14.55 11.78
N LYS A 281 1.65 -14.24 11.25
CA LYS A 281 0.71 -15.22 10.71
C LYS A 281 0.66 -15.12 9.20
N ILE A 282 0.86 -16.24 8.52
CA ILE A 282 0.83 -16.36 7.06
C ILE A 282 -0.24 -17.38 6.70
N SER A 283 -1.17 -17.02 5.82
CA SER A 283 -2.21 -17.91 5.30
C SER A 283 -2.38 -17.77 3.80
N GLY A 284 -2.16 -18.84 3.04
CA GLY A 284 -2.40 -18.82 1.59
C GLY A 284 -1.37 -18.04 0.78
N LEU A 285 -0.18 -17.80 1.33
CA LEU A 285 0.88 -17.11 0.60
C LEU A 285 1.34 -17.96 -0.59
N ALA A 286 1.21 -17.40 -1.78
CA ALA A 286 1.56 -18.07 -3.01
C ALA A 286 2.94 -17.62 -3.51
N PHE A 287 3.76 -18.57 -3.93
CA PHE A 287 5.09 -18.30 -4.49
C PHE A 287 5.09 -18.68 -5.97
N GLY A 288 5.34 -17.69 -6.83
CA GLY A 288 5.51 -17.85 -8.26
C GLY A 288 6.96 -18.08 -8.65
N LYS A 289 7.22 -18.04 -9.96
CA LYS A 289 8.56 -18.18 -10.52
C LYS A 289 9.50 -17.09 -10.00
N GLY A 290 10.78 -17.43 -9.89
CA GLY A 290 11.85 -16.46 -9.61
C GLY A 290 12.00 -16.10 -8.13
N VAL A 291 11.23 -16.72 -7.22
CA VAL A 291 11.46 -16.55 -5.78
C VAL A 291 12.62 -17.43 -5.32
N THR A 292 13.71 -16.81 -4.84
CA THR A 292 14.93 -17.54 -4.47
C THR A 292 14.82 -18.18 -3.08
N GLU A 293 14.36 -17.43 -2.08
CA GLU A 293 14.18 -17.91 -0.71
C GLU A 293 12.77 -17.51 -0.23
N ARG A 294 11.91 -18.49 0.07
CA ARG A 294 10.52 -18.21 0.45
C ARG A 294 10.42 -17.47 1.78
N ILE A 295 11.08 -18.00 2.80
CA ILE A 295 11.08 -17.45 4.16
C ILE A 295 12.48 -17.54 4.74
N LYS A 296 12.99 -16.41 5.23
CA LYS A 296 14.31 -16.27 5.87
C LYS A 296 14.16 -15.71 7.27
N PHE A 297 14.77 -16.36 8.26
CA PHE A 297 14.90 -15.80 9.61
C PHE A 297 16.29 -15.20 9.82
N VAL A 298 16.35 -13.99 10.37
CA VAL A 298 17.60 -13.26 10.63
C VAL A 298 17.62 -12.77 12.08
N ASN A 299 18.77 -12.92 12.75
CA ASN A 299 18.95 -12.56 14.16
C ASN A 299 17.93 -13.22 15.11
N GLY A 300 17.45 -14.40 14.74
CA GLY A 300 16.43 -15.13 15.49
C GLY A 300 16.01 -16.40 14.76
N LYS A 301 15.03 -17.07 15.37
CA LYS A 301 14.32 -18.21 14.78
C LYS A 301 12.82 -17.91 14.84
N ALA A 302 12.02 -18.75 14.21
CA ALA A 302 10.57 -18.76 14.41
C ALA A 302 10.24 -18.80 15.92
N THR A 303 9.31 -17.95 16.33
CA THR A 303 8.80 -17.88 17.71
C THR A 303 7.49 -18.66 17.81
N THR A 304 6.90 -18.76 19.01
CA THR A 304 5.60 -19.41 19.21
C THR A 304 4.43 -18.67 18.56
N GLY A 305 4.60 -17.38 18.22
CA GLY A 305 3.60 -16.61 17.49
C GLY A 305 3.81 -16.60 15.97
N TYR A 306 4.73 -17.41 15.46
CA TYR A 306 4.86 -17.67 14.03
C TYR A 306 3.92 -18.80 13.60
N GLU A 307 3.07 -18.52 12.63
CA GLU A 307 2.17 -19.48 12.00
C GLU A 307 2.27 -19.32 10.48
N ASN A 308 2.38 -20.43 9.75
CA ASN A 308 2.35 -20.43 8.30
C ASN A 308 1.52 -21.60 7.78
N THR A 309 0.45 -21.29 7.06
CA THR A 309 -0.56 -22.25 6.61
C THR A 309 -0.92 -22.01 5.16
N GLY A 310 -1.19 -23.09 4.42
CA GLY A 310 -1.72 -23.00 3.06
C GLY A 310 -0.78 -22.35 2.03
N GLU A 311 0.55 -22.43 2.21
CA GLU A 311 1.46 -22.06 1.12
C GLU A 311 1.10 -22.81 -0.17
N ARG A 312 1.18 -22.13 -1.31
CA ARG A 312 0.80 -22.72 -2.60
C ARG A 312 1.65 -22.19 -3.75
N GLU A 313 1.58 -22.88 -4.87
CA GLU A 313 2.06 -22.34 -6.14
C GLU A 313 1.16 -21.17 -6.55
N SER A 314 1.77 -20.11 -7.06
CA SER A 314 1.02 -18.94 -7.50
C SER A 314 0.41 -19.15 -8.90
N PRO A 315 -0.81 -18.64 -9.17
CA PRO A 315 -1.29 -18.45 -10.54
C PRO A 315 -0.30 -17.61 -11.37
N SER A 316 -0.53 -17.45 -12.67
CA SER A 316 0.27 -16.49 -13.43
C SER A 316 0.07 -15.07 -12.88
N ILE A 317 1.13 -14.26 -12.89
CA ILE A 317 1.03 -12.87 -12.44
C ILE A 317 -0.02 -12.09 -13.25
N GLU A 318 -0.05 -12.32 -14.57
CA GLU A 318 -1.05 -11.73 -15.47
C GLU A 318 -2.49 -12.06 -15.05
N SER A 319 -2.76 -13.30 -14.62
CA SER A 319 -4.07 -13.70 -14.12
C SER A 319 -4.43 -12.92 -12.85
N LEU A 320 -3.53 -12.84 -11.87
CA LEU A 320 -3.80 -12.10 -10.63
C LEU A 320 -4.02 -10.60 -10.86
N LEU A 321 -3.24 -9.98 -11.74
CA LEU A 321 -3.40 -8.55 -12.07
C LEU A 321 -4.72 -8.27 -12.81
N ASN A 322 -5.14 -9.18 -13.71
CA ASN A 322 -6.33 -8.98 -14.55
C ASN A 322 -7.65 -9.42 -13.90
N THR A 323 -7.63 -10.51 -13.13
CA THR A 323 -8.83 -11.15 -12.57
C THR A 323 -8.82 -11.24 -11.04
N GLY A 324 -7.75 -10.83 -10.38
CA GLY A 324 -7.64 -10.93 -8.93
C GLY A 324 -7.36 -12.36 -8.43
N PHE A 325 -7.46 -12.55 -7.11
CA PHE A 325 -7.23 -13.84 -6.46
C PHE A 325 -8.43 -14.79 -6.61
N PRO A 326 -8.21 -16.09 -6.88
CA PRO A 326 -9.28 -17.08 -6.96
C PRO A 326 -10.10 -17.13 -5.66
N ALA A 327 -11.42 -17.29 -5.79
CA ALA A 327 -12.28 -17.56 -4.64
C ALA A 327 -11.83 -18.86 -3.94
N ARG A 328 -11.91 -18.87 -2.61
CA ARG A 328 -11.62 -20.04 -1.78
C ARG A 328 -12.88 -20.84 -1.48
#